data_AF-Q8I752-F1
#
_entry.id   AF-Q8I752-F1
#
_cell.length_a   1.000
_cell.length_b   1.000
_cell.length_c   1.000
_cell.angle_alpha   90.00
_cell.angle_beta   90.00
_cell.angle_gamma   90.00
#
_symmetry.space_group_name_H-M   'P 1'
#
loop_
_entity.id
_entity.type
_entity.pdbx_description
1 polymer ?
#
loop_
_entity_poly.entity_id
_entity_poly.type
_entity_poly.pdbx_seq_one_letter_code
_entity_poly.pdbx_strand_id
1 'polypeptide(L)'
;EKVADINTYNEDPKEIEKKIENVVKKIDKKKNIYKEINKLLNEISEIEKDKTSLEELKNINLSYGRSLGNIFLEQIDEEKKKAERTIKAMEAYIEDLDNIKKKSDEIEKDMKIKMDINEEMKALNISNDDDRNYHTKSKDHKKGISDIHDKSSKIIQNFSKESDINNIKNELQENVSESRKHNSDINHYLSKVENIYNILKLNKIKKIIDKVKEYTDEIKKNNKSINDELINSGKIITKIKENSSLTECQSKIESTIDDNYISKCIKDIADLKTYILSEENNINTYLKNAENYNENVLLNFHNIEMGDTKSQYILNIKKNSGTNNSDYNINELKEHKEKSNGYKDEAGKNTETIKKNKELFEKYKQDVTVLLNKYYAVELKNKFDKTKIDSEQIIKEIKEAHTNCISQSGKSEQKMNEIKNEKIHIEDEVANNDKSNKAILNIKLSVDQFETKFIKINDIKKKSDECLKETENIENKISTLSIDTQETRLKENGEIFGTLKKFL
;
A
#
# COMPACT_ATOMS: atom_id res chain seq x y z
N GLU A 1 -0.85 41.12 99.13
CA GLU A 1 0.58 41.16 98.78
C GLU A 1 1.00 39.83 98.17
N LYS A 2 1.92 39.90 97.20
CA LYS A 2 2.40 38.81 96.33
C LYS A 2 2.85 37.58 97.10
N VAL A 3 2.50 36.37 96.63
CA VAL A 3 3.42 35.43 95.95
C VAL A 3 2.56 34.53 95.04
N ALA A 4 2.84 34.54 93.74
CA ALA A 4 2.46 33.47 92.84
C ALA A 4 3.57 32.42 92.89
N ASP A 5 3.23 31.13 93.09
CA ASP A 5 3.71 30.09 92.18
C ASP A 5 2.99 28.75 92.38
N ILE A 6 2.40 28.30 91.27
CA ILE A 6 2.43 26.96 90.68
C ILE A 6 1.79 25.79 91.45
N ASN A 7 0.55 25.49 91.02
CA ASN A 7 0.00 24.18 90.69
C ASN A 7 0.69 22.92 91.28
N THR A 8 0.00 22.36 92.27
CA THR A 8 -0.41 20.95 92.38
C THR A 8 0.11 19.96 91.32
N TYR A 9 0.79 18.91 91.82
CA TYR A 9 0.61 17.54 91.34
C TYR A 9 0.24 16.65 92.53
N ASN A 10 -1.06 16.37 92.67
CA ASN A 10 -1.52 15.18 93.38
C ASN A 10 -1.41 14.03 92.39
N GLU A 11 -0.39 13.19 92.53
CA GLU A 11 -0.38 11.91 91.79
C GLU A 11 -1.48 11.02 92.35
N ASP A 12 -2.36 10.54 91.45
CA ASP A 12 -3.46 9.62 91.71
C ASP A 12 -2.92 8.34 92.40
N PRO A 13 -3.56 7.75 93.43
CA PRO A 13 -3.05 6.54 94.10
C PRO A 13 -2.72 5.40 93.13
N LYS A 14 -3.41 5.31 91.98
CA LYS A 14 -3.15 4.36 90.89
C LYS A 14 -1.85 4.61 90.12
N GLU A 15 -1.34 5.84 90.07
CA GLU A 15 -0.04 6.18 89.45
C GLU A 15 1.13 5.81 90.35
N ILE A 16 0.97 5.97 91.67
CA ILE A 16 1.92 5.48 92.68
C ILE A 16 1.98 3.95 92.63
N GLU A 17 0.84 3.27 92.49
CA GLU A 17 0.73 1.82 92.34
C GLU A 17 1.46 1.34 91.06
N LYS A 18 1.28 1.99 89.92
CA LYS A 18 2.01 1.71 88.67
C LYS A 18 3.51 1.96 88.76
N LYS A 19 3.95 3.00 89.48
CA LYS A 19 5.38 3.26 89.73
C LYS A 19 5.98 2.20 90.65
N ILE A 20 5.27 1.78 91.70
CA ILE A 20 5.67 0.66 92.56
C ILE A 20 5.70 -0.64 91.77
N GLU A 21 4.72 -0.92 90.90
CA GLU A 21 4.68 -2.13 90.07
C GLU A 21 5.81 -2.15 89.03
N ASN A 22 6.18 -1.00 88.46
CA ASN A 22 7.34 -0.87 87.57
C ASN A 22 8.68 -0.99 88.33
N VAL A 23 8.76 -0.47 89.55
CA VAL A 23 9.94 -0.62 90.42
C VAL A 23 10.05 -2.06 90.92
N VAL A 24 8.96 -2.73 91.28
CA VAL A 24 8.89 -4.15 91.65
C VAL A 24 9.23 -5.03 90.45
N LYS A 25 8.71 -4.77 89.23
CA LYS A 25 9.13 -5.48 88.00
C LYS A 25 10.60 -5.23 87.64
N LYS A 26 11.14 -4.03 87.91
CA LYS A 26 12.58 -3.74 87.75
C LYS A 26 13.42 -4.43 88.84
N ILE A 27 12.92 -4.56 90.07
CA ILE A 27 13.57 -5.28 91.18
C ILE A 27 13.49 -6.79 90.96
N ASP A 28 12.38 -7.34 90.45
CA ASP A 28 12.24 -8.75 90.08
C ASP A 28 13.07 -9.10 88.85
N LYS A 29 13.18 -8.22 87.85
CA LYS A 29 14.19 -8.36 86.79
C LYS A 29 15.61 -8.34 87.35
N LYS A 30 15.92 -7.45 88.31
CA LYS A 30 17.23 -7.43 88.98
C LYS A 30 17.47 -8.64 89.90
N LYS A 31 16.43 -9.21 90.52
CA LYS A 31 16.48 -10.45 91.32
C LYS A 31 16.62 -11.69 90.45
N ASN A 32 15.99 -11.72 89.28
CA ASN A 32 16.22 -12.75 88.26
C ASN A 32 17.63 -12.63 87.68
N ILE A 33 18.13 -11.42 87.45
CA ILE A 33 19.54 -11.21 87.09
C ILE A 33 20.46 -11.66 88.23
N TYR A 34 20.15 -11.41 89.50
CA TYR A 34 20.95 -11.90 90.63
C TYR A 34 20.84 -13.41 90.83
N LYS A 35 19.70 -14.03 90.51
CA LYS A 35 19.53 -15.49 90.51
C LYS A 35 20.24 -16.14 89.32
N GLU A 36 20.20 -15.55 88.14
CA GLU A 36 20.97 -15.98 86.96
C GLU A 36 22.47 -15.78 87.20
N ILE A 37 22.88 -14.66 87.81
CA ILE A 37 24.26 -14.41 88.22
C ILE A 37 24.69 -15.36 89.34
N ASN A 38 23.83 -15.70 90.31
CA ASN A 38 24.14 -16.71 91.33
C ASN A 38 24.10 -18.13 90.78
N LYS A 39 23.31 -18.39 89.72
CA LYS A 39 23.30 -19.68 89.02
C LYS A 39 24.56 -19.81 88.16
N LEU A 40 24.97 -18.75 87.48
CA LEU A 40 26.25 -18.63 86.79
C LEU A 40 27.43 -18.64 87.76
N LEU A 41 27.34 -17.99 88.93
CA LEU A 41 28.38 -18.02 89.97
C LEU A 41 28.44 -19.36 90.68
N ASN A 42 27.32 -20.07 90.86
CA ASN A 42 27.32 -21.43 91.40
C ASN A 42 27.79 -22.43 90.34
N GLU A 43 27.47 -22.25 89.05
CA GLU A 43 28.07 -23.01 87.94
C GLU A 43 29.58 -22.73 87.85
N ILE A 44 30.02 -21.48 88.06
CA ILE A 44 31.44 -21.09 88.15
C ILE A 44 32.09 -21.63 89.44
N SER A 45 31.37 -21.73 90.56
CA SER A 45 31.89 -22.21 91.85
C SER A 45 31.90 -23.76 91.95
N GLU A 46 31.02 -24.45 91.22
CA GLU A 46 31.13 -25.90 90.96
C GLU A 46 32.32 -26.20 90.04
N ILE A 47 32.62 -25.33 89.06
CA ILE A 47 33.86 -25.37 88.26
C ILE A 47 35.12 -25.17 89.13
N GLU A 48 35.01 -24.45 90.26
CA GLU A 48 36.13 -24.11 91.16
C GLU A 48 36.43 -25.17 92.25
N LYS A 49 35.53 -26.14 92.47
CA LYS A 49 35.67 -27.17 93.53
C LYS A 49 35.94 -28.59 93.08
N ASP A 50 35.79 -28.89 91.80
CA ASP A 50 36.50 -30.03 91.21
C ASP A 50 37.88 -29.55 90.74
N LYS A 51 38.89 -30.41 90.85
CA LYS A 51 40.06 -30.26 89.98
C LYS A 51 39.57 -30.43 88.54
N THR A 52 39.03 -29.35 87.95
CA THR A 52 38.86 -29.22 86.51
C THR A 52 40.26 -29.30 85.95
N SER A 53 40.65 -30.51 85.55
CA SER A 53 41.88 -30.72 84.84
C SER A 53 41.91 -29.70 83.70
N LEU A 54 43.07 -29.11 83.40
CA LEU A 54 43.28 -28.26 82.23
C LEU A 54 42.60 -28.82 80.95
N GLU A 55 42.43 -30.14 80.90
CA GLU A 55 41.73 -30.91 79.89
C GLU A 55 40.22 -30.62 79.74
N GLU A 56 39.49 -30.36 80.83
CA GLU A 56 38.05 -30.02 80.78
C GLU A 56 37.80 -28.61 80.28
N LEU A 57 38.61 -27.64 80.71
CA LEU A 57 38.60 -26.27 80.15
C LEU A 57 38.95 -26.28 78.66
N LYS A 58 39.93 -27.09 78.25
CA LYS A 58 40.26 -27.34 76.85
C LYS A 58 39.10 -27.96 76.05
N ASN A 59 38.31 -28.86 76.67
CA ASN A 59 37.12 -29.45 76.04
C ASN A 59 35.97 -28.44 75.88
N ILE A 60 35.74 -27.59 76.88
CA ILE A 60 34.74 -26.51 76.82
C ILE A 60 35.13 -25.49 75.74
N ASN A 61 36.40 -25.09 75.70
CA ASN A 61 36.94 -24.22 74.65
C ASN A 61 36.80 -24.84 73.26
N LEU A 62 37.07 -26.14 73.12
CA LEU A 62 36.85 -26.88 71.87
C LEU A 62 35.38 -26.81 71.41
N SER A 63 34.44 -27.09 72.33
CA SER A 63 33.00 -27.08 72.05
C SER A 63 32.47 -25.69 71.73
N TYR A 64 32.88 -24.68 72.50
CA TYR A 64 32.52 -23.29 72.30
C TYR A 64 33.05 -22.77 70.96
N GLY A 65 34.32 -23.01 70.63
CA GLY A 65 34.90 -22.55 69.38
C GLY A 65 34.32 -23.24 68.14
N ARG A 66 33.96 -24.53 68.23
CA ARG A 66 33.18 -25.21 67.17
C ARG A 66 31.79 -24.60 66.99
N SER A 67 31.09 -24.32 68.08
CA SER A 67 29.76 -23.70 68.03
C SER A 67 29.81 -22.29 67.45
N LEU A 68 30.79 -21.48 67.88
CA LEU A 68 31.05 -20.15 67.34
C LEU A 68 31.44 -20.20 65.86
N GLY A 69 32.28 -21.17 65.50
CA GLY A 69 32.68 -21.42 64.12
C GLY A 69 31.48 -21.72 63.21
N ASN A 70 30.57 -22.59 63.65
CA ASN A 70 29.35 -22.90 62.92
C ASN A 70 28.45 -21.67 62.71
N ILE A 71 28.33 -20.79 63.71
CA ILE A 71 27.57 -19.52 63.56
C ILE A 71 28.15 -18.64 62.46
N PHE A 72 29.48 -18.50 62.39
CA PHE A 72 30.11 -17.75 61.31
C PHE A 72 29.98 -18.44 59.95
N LEU A 73 30.07 -19.77 59.91
CA LEU A 73 29.88 -20.53 58.68
C LEU A 73 28.45 -20.38 58.14
N GLU A 74 27.43 -20.40 59.00
CA GLU A 74 26.03 -20.13 58.61
C GLU A 74 25.89 -18.73 57.99
N GLN A 75 26.55 -17.71 58.53
CA GLN A 75 26.56 -16.37 57.93
C GLN A 75 27.22 -16.36 56.55
N ILE A 76 28.33 -17.08 56.37
CA ILE A 76 29.01 -17.21 55.08
C ILE A 76 28.13 -17.97 54.08
N ASP A 77 27.42 -19.00 54.52
CA ASP A 77 26.46 -19.75 53.69
C ASP A 77 25.29 -18.87 53.22
N GLU A 78 24.77 -17.99 54.08
CA GLU A 78 23.76 -17.01 53.68
C GLU A 78 24.31 -16.05 52.61
N GLU A 79 25.52 -15.54 52.79
CA GLU A 79 26.16 -14.66 51.82
C GLU A 79 26.44 -15.42 50.50
N LYS A 80 26.88 -16.68 50.55
CA LYS A 80 27.06 -17.54 49.37
C LYS A 80 25.76 -17.73 48.60
N LYS A 81 24.65 -18.03 49.28
CA LYS A 81 23.32 -18.16 48.64
C LYS A 81 22.86 -16.86 47.98
N LYS A 82 23.15 -15.69 48.59
CA LYS A 82 22.88 -14.39 47.97
C LYS A 82 23.73 -14.19 46.71
N ALA A 83 25.03 -14.47 46.78
CA ALA A 83 25.95 -14.35 45.66
C ALA A 83 25.50 -15.21 44.47
N GLU A 84 25.15 -16.48 44.73
CA GLU A 84 24.68 -17.40 43.70
C GLU A 84 23.40 -16.91 43.00
N ARG A 85 22.47 -16.29 43.74
CA ARG A 85 21.26 -15.68 43.16
C ARG A 85 21.61 -14.48 42.28
N THR A 86 22.46 -13.58 42.77
CA THR A 86 22.91 -12.41 42.01
C THR A 86 23.67 -12.82 40.75
N ILE A 87 24.56 -13.80 40.85
CA ILE A 87 25.33 -14.37 39.73
C ILE A 87 24.38 -14.91 38.65
N LYS A 88 23.38 -15.72 39.03
CA LYS A 88 22.38 -16.24 38.06
C LYS A 88 21.62 -15.12 37.37
N ALA A 89 21.24 -14.08 38.10
CA ALA A 89 20.57 -12.91 37.51
C ALA A 89 21.49 -12.17 36.53
N MET A 90 22.76 -11.98 36.89
CA MET A 90 23.77 -11.34 36.06
C MET A 90 24.05 -12.16 34.79
N GLU A 91 24.23 -13.48 34.90
CA GLU A 91 24.42 -14.38 33.76
C GLU A 91 23.26 -14.30 32.75
N ALA A 92 22.03 -14.26 33.25
CA ALA A 92 20.86 -14.13 32.39
C ALA A 92 20.83 -12.78 31.65
N TYR A 93 21.25 -11.67 32.28
CA TYR A 93 21.36 -10.38 31.59
C TYR A 93 22.49 -10.36 30.55
N ILE A 94 23.60 -11.06 30.81
CA ILE A 94 24.68 -11.19 29.82
C ILE A 94 24.19 -11.97 28.59
N GLU A 95 23.43 -13.05 28.79
CA GLU A 95 22.82 -13.80 27.70
C GLU A 95 21.82 -12.94 26.89
N ASP A 96 20.99 -12.15 27.56
CA ASP A 96 20.06 -11.22 26.89
C ASP A 96 20.79 -10.14 26.09
N LEU A 97 21.92 -9.63 26.59
CA LEU A 97 22.79 -8.70 25.85
C LEU A 97 23.32 -9.32 24.56
N ASP A 98 23.81 -10.56 24.62
CA ASP A 98 24.30 -11.28 23.45
C ASP A 98 23.19 -11.58 22.42
N ASN A 99 21.98 -11.85 22.90
CA ASN A 99 20.81 -12.02 22.05
C ASN A 99 20.41 -10.71 21.35
N ILE A 100 20.41 -9.57 22.05
CA ILE A 100 20.20 -8.25 21.43
C ILE A 100 21.28 -7.94 20.40
N LYS A 101 22.54 -8.33 20.65
CA LYS A 101 23.63 -8.15 19.68
C LYS A 101 23.36 -8.85 18.37
N LYS A 102 23.14 -10.17 18.42
CA LYS A 102 22.82 -10.97 17.22
C LYS A 102 21.59 -10.44 16.49
N LYS A 103 20.55 -10.05 17.24
CA LYS A 103 19.32 -9.54 16.62
C LYS A 103 19.52 -8.18 15.96
N SER A 104 20.40 -7.34 16.50
CA SER A 104 20.71 -6.04 15.92
C SER A 104 21.34 -6.18 14.53
N ASP A 105 22.22 -7.16 14.33
CA ASP A 105 22.83 -7.43 13.02
C ASP A 105 21.77 -7.83 11.97
N GLU A 106 20.79 -8.65 12.36
CA GLU A 106 19.66 -9.01 11.49
C GLU A 106 18.78 -7.80 11.18
N ILE A 107 18.52 -6.94 12.16
CA ILE A 107 17.70 -5.73 11.98
C ILE A 107 18.41 -4.73 11.06
N GLU A 108 19.71 -4.54 11.23
CA GLU A 108 20.53 -3.67 10.38
C GLU A 108 20.45 -4.09 8.92
N LYS A 109 20.56 -5.40 8.64
CA LYS A 109 20.46 -5.91 7.27
C LYS A 109 19.07 -5.70 6.67
N ASP A 110 18.02 -6.07 7.39
CA ASP A 110 16.66 -6.09 6.85
C ASP A 110 16.06 -4.68 6.72
N MET A 111 16.31 -3.81 7.72
CA MET A 111 15.78 -2.44 7.75
C MET A 111 16.74 -1.40 7.17
N LYS A 112 17.98 -1.81 6.83
CA LYS A 112 19.04 -0.93 6.31
C LYS A 112 19.32 0.25 7.25
N ILE A 113 19.43 -0.02 8.55
CA ILE A 113 19.72 0.96 9.59
C ILE A 113 21.01 0.60 10.32
N LYS A 114 21.89 1.58 10.54
CA LYS A 114 23.16 1.34 11.24
C LYS A 114 22.92 1.02 12.72
N MET A 115 23.24 -0.19 13.17
CA MET A 115 23.05 -0.66 14.54
C MET A 115 24.36 -1.10 15.21
N ASP A 116 25.49 -0.46 14.88
CA ASP A 116 26.78 -0.76 15.51
C ASP A 116 26.74 -0.58 17.04
N ILE A 117 26.79 -1.71 17.74
CA ILE A 117 26.73 -1.77 19.20
C ILE A 117 28.02 -1.26 19.83
N ASN A 118 29.18 -1.45 19.19
CA ASN A 118 30.44 -0.98 19.72
C ASN A 118 30.51 0.55 19.68
N GLU A 119 29.99 1.16 18.61
CA GLU A 119 29.85 2.62 18.55
C GLU A 119 28.84 3.14 19.59
N GLU A 120 27.71 2.45 19.79
CA GLU A 120 26.72 2.82 20.81
C GLU A 120 27.30 2.72 22.24
N MET A 121 28.02 1.64 22.54
CA MET A 121 28.69 1.46 23.83
C MET A 121 29.75 2.55 24.07
N LYS A 122 30.55 2.89 23.05
CA LYS A 122 31.51 4.00 23.11
C LYS A 122 30.83 5.34 23.37
N ALA A 123 29.73 5.63 22.68
CA ALA A 123 28.98 6.87 22.87
C ALA A 123 28.38 6.99 24.28
N LEU A 124 28.14 5.87 24.94
CA LEU A 124 27.65 5.78 26.31
C LEU A 124 28.76 5.72 27.37
N ASN A 125 30.03 5.91 26.99
CA ASN A 125 31.21 5.77 27.86
C ASN A 125 31.30 4.40 28.56
N ILE A 126 30.75 3.34 27.93
CA ILE A 126 30.87 1.97 28.42
C ILE A 126 32.17 1.40 27.84
N SER A 127 33.12 1.02 28.71
CA SER A 127 34.37 0.42 28.25
C SER A 127 34.12 -0.94 27.59
N ASN A 128 34.77 -1.20 26.45
CA ASN A 128 34.76 -2.52 25.81
C ASN A 128 35.31 -3.63 26.73
N ASP A 129 36.19 -3.29 27.67
CA ASP A 129 36.73 -4.22 28.67
C ASP A 129 35.73 -4.56 29.77
N ASP A 130 34.73 -3.72 30.01
CA ASP A 130 33.70 -4.02 31.01
C ASP A 130 32.74 -5.11 30.50
N ASP A 131 32.33 -5.06 29.23
CA ASP A 131 31.39 -6.02 28.60
C ASP A 131 31.97 -7.43 28.42
N ARG A 132 33.17 -7.57 27.82
CA ARG A 132 33.81 -8.88 27.60
C ARG A 132 34.16 -9.62 28.88
N ASN A 133 34.36 -8.89 29.98
CA ASN A 133 34.79 -9.46 31.24
C ASN A 133 33.65 -9.80 32.20
N TYR A 134 32.38 -9.53 31.88
CA TYR A 134 31.28 -9.88 32.80
C TYR A 134 31.09 -11.39 32.98
N HIS A 135 31.31 -12.19 31.95
CA HIS A 135 31.35 -13.65 32.08
C HIS A 135 32.49 -14.12 32.99
N THR A 136 33.66 -13.51 32.86
CA THR A 136 34.84 -13.82 33.69
C THR A 136 34.60 -13.39 35.14
N LYS A 137 34.14 -12.15 35.36
CA LYS A 137 33.78 -11.60 36.67
C LYS A 137 32.73 -12.47 37.39
N SER A 138 31.71 -12.96 36.68
CA SER A 138 30.72 -13.90 37.21
C SER A 138 31.38 -15.20 37.73
N LYS A 139 32.21 -15.82 36.89
CA LYS A 139 32.94 -17.06 37.24
C LYS A 139 33.89 -16.86 38.41
N ASP A 140 34.62 -15.74 38.42
CA ASP A 140 35.58 -15.42 39.48
C ASP A 140 34.89 -15.18 40.82
N HIS A 141 33.74 -14.49 40.84
CA HIS A 141 32.96 -14.30 42.07
C HIS A 141 32.36 -15.60 42.59
N LYS A 142 31.88 -16.48 41.68
CA LYS A 142 31.38 -17.81 42.05
C LYS A 142 32.47 -18.65 42.73
N LYS A 143 33.69 -18.58 42.19
CA LYS A 143 34.85 -19.26 42.75
C LYS A 143 35.27 -18.63 44.09
N GLY A 144 35.42 -17.30 44.13
CA GLY A 144 35.85 -16.57 45.33
C GLY A 144 34.97 -16.83 46.55
N ILE A 145 33.64 -16.77 46.40
CA ILE A 145 32.72 -17.04 47.51
C ILE A 145 32.73 -18.51 47.96
N SER A 146 32.99 -19.45 47.03
CA SER A 146 33.16 -20.86 47.36
C SER A 146 34.48 -21.12 48.08
N ASP A 147 35.56 -20.47 47.64
CA ASP A 147 36.88 -20.57 48.27
C ASP A 147 36.85 -20.02 49.72
N ILE A 148 36.11 -18.93 49.98
CA ILE A 148 35.95 -18.37 51.34
C ILE A 148 35.17 -19.34 52.25
N HIS A 149 34.09 -19.93 51.74
CA HIS A 149 33.34 -20.97 52.46
C HIS A 149 34.23 -22.17 52.80
N ASP A 150 35.01 -22.65 51.84
CA ASP A 150 35.87 -23.83 52.01
C ASP A 150 37.05 -23.56 52.97
N LYS A 151 37.64 -22.37 52.90
CA LYS A 151 38.64 -21.90 53.89
C LYS A 151 38.04 -21.87 55.29
N SER A 152 36.86 -21.30 55.45
CA SER A 152 36.17 -21.20 56.74
C SER A 152 35.81 -22.57 57.31
N SER A 153 35.31 -23.48 56.46
CA SER A 153 35.05 -24.88 56.84
C SER A 153 36.31 -25.59 57.32
N LYS A 154 37.45 -25.40 56.65
CA LYS A 154 38.73 -25.98 57.06
C LYS A 154 39.23 -25.45 58.40
N ILE A 155 39.08 -24.15 58.66
CA ILE A 155 39.42 -23.54 59.97
C ILE A 155 38.61 -24.21 61.09
N ILE A 156 37.31 -24.46 60.87
CA ILE A 156 36.44 -25.12 61.85
C ILE A 156 36.77 -26.62 62.02
N GLN A 157 37.11 -27.31 60.93
CA GLN A 157 37.51 -28.73 60.98
C GLN A 157 38.83 -28.95 61.71
N ASN A 158 39.79 -28.04 61.54
CA ASN A 158 41.10 -28.09 62.19
C ASN A 158 41.05 -27.61 63.65
N PHE A 159 39.86 -27.28 64.16
CA PHE A 159 39.70 -26.80 65.53
C PHE A 159 40.08 -27.87 66.54
N SER A 160 41.02 -27.52 67.43
CA SER A 160 41.62 -28.42 68.41
C SER A 160 41.62 -27.82 69.81
N LYS A 161 41.96 -28.63 70.81
CA LYS A 161 42.05 -28.20 72.22
C LYS A 161 43.14 -27.15 72.47
N GLU A 162 44.11 -27.01 71.57
CA GLU A 162 45.23 -26.08 71.68
C GLU A 162 45.03 -24.82 70.82
N SER A 163 43.92 -24.73 70.09
CA SER A 163 43.63 -23.63 69.20
C SER A 163 43.32 -22.33 69.97
N ASP A 164 43.86 -21.20 69.51
CA ASP A 164 43.52 -19.88 70.03
C ASP A 164 42.16 -19.44 69.47
N ILE A 165 41.14 -19.47 70.33
CA ILE A 165 39.75 -19.08 69.99
C ILE A 165 39.69 -17.65 69.46
N ASN A 166 40.50 -16.72 69.98
CA ASN A 166 40.43 -15.32 69.57
C ASN A 166 40.98 -15.13 68.16
N ASN A 167 42.09 -15.81 67.83
CA ASN A 167 42.64 -15.76 66.47
C ASN A 167 41.67 -16.36 65.46
N ILE A 168 41.06 -17.51 65.78
CA ILE A 168 40.11 -18.18 64.89
C ILE A 168 38.82 -17.39 64.72
N LYS A 169 38.33 -16.76 65.79
CA LYS A 169 37.21 -15.82 65.72
C LYS A 169 37.53 -14.66 64.77
N ASN A 170 38.72 -14.08 64.87
CA ASN A 170 39.12 -12.97 64.00
C ASN A 170 39.19 -13.40 62.53
N GLU A 171 39.83 -14.54 62.23
CA GLU A 171 39.91 -15.09 60.86
C GLU A 171 38.52 -15.37 60.26
N LEU A 172 37.62 -16.00 61.03
CA LEU A 172 36.25 -16.27 60.56
C LEU A 172 35.42 -14.99 60.38
N GLN A 173 35.63 -13.98 61.25
CA GLN A 173 34.98 -12.68 61.11
C GLN A 173 35.50 -11.90 59.89
N GLU A 174 36.79 -12.03 59.56
CA GLU A 174 37.35 -11.52 58.31
C GLU A 174 36.71 -12.21 57.10
N ASN A 175 36.58 -13.53 57.10
CA ASN A 175 35.93 -14.29 56.02
C ASN A 175 34.44 -13.91 55.83
N VAL A 176 33.70 -13.64 56.91
CA VAL A 176 32.33 -13.08 56.82
C VAL A 176 32.34 -11.71 56.16
N SER A 177 33.30 -10.85 56.54
CA SER A 177 33.42 -9.50 55.99
C SER A 177 33.80 -9.53 54.51
N GLU A 178 34.70 -10.43 54.12
CA GLU A 178 35.10 -10.67 52.73
C GLU A 178 33.93 -11.20 51.90
N SER A 179 33.12 -12.12 52.46
CA SER A 179 31.90 -12.64 51.81
C SER A 179 30.88 -11.53 51.54
N ARG A 180 30.64 -10.65 52.52
CA ARG A 180 29.75 -9.48 52.37
C ARG A 180 30.27 -8.52 51.30
N LYS A 181 31.58 -8.29 51.26
CA LYS A 181 32.22 -7.45 50.23
C LYS A 181 32.04 -8.05 48.83
N HIS A 182 32.27 -9.35 48.67
CA HIS A 182 32.00 -10.05 47.42
C HIS A 182 30.55 -9.90 46.95
N ASN A 183 29.58 -9.96 47.87
CA ASN A 183 28.18 -9.72 47.55
C ASN A 183 27.90 -8.28 47.11
N SER A 184 28.50 -7.30 47.76
CA SER A 184 28.39 -5.90 47.33
C SER A 184 28.96 -5.71 45.92
N ASP A 185 30.14 -6.31 45.64
CA ASP A 185 30.83 -6.17 44.37
C ASP A 185 30.05 -6.83 43.22
N ILE A 186 29.53 -8.05 43.41
CA ILE A 186 28.73 -8.73 42.38
C ILE A 186 27.37 -8.06 42.14
N ASN A 187 26.74 -7.48 43.18
CA ASN A 187 25.53 -6.68 43.01
C ASN A 187 25.80 -5.42 42.18
N HIS A 188 26.94 -4.75 42.41
CA HIS A 188 27.35 -3.60 41.59
C HIS A 188 27.53 -3.99 40.12
N TYR A 189 28.15 -5.15 39.85
CA TYR A 189 28.26 -5.65 38.48
C TYR A 189 26.91 -6.01 37.86
N LEU A 190 26.01 -6.65 38.60
CA LEU A 190 24.64 -6.90 38.14
C LEU A 190 23.95 -5.60 37.70
N SER A 191 23.97 -4.57 38.55
CA SER A 191 23.35 -3.27 38.24
C SER A 191 23.96 -2.61 37.00
N LYS A 192 25.28 -2.77 36.77
CA LYS A 192 25.93 -2.29 35.54
C LYS A 192 25.43 -3.02 34.31
N VAL A 193 25.43 -4.36 34.32
CA VAL A 193 24.98 -5.17 33.17
C VAL A 193 23.51 -4.88 32.85
N GLU A 194 22.66 -4.82 33.87
CA GLU A 194 21.24 -4.47 33.73
C GLU A 194 21.04 -3.10 33.09
N ASN A 195 21.79 -2.08 33.53
CA ASN A 195 21.69 -0.73 32.96
C ASN A 195 22.13 -0.70 31.49
N ILE A 196 23.25 -1.35 31.15
CA ILE A 196 23.74 -1.45 29.76
C ILE A 196 22.68 -2.11 28.88
N TYR A 197 22.11 -3.23 29.34
CA TYR A 197 21.04 -3.94 28.64
C TYR A 197 19.85 -3.04 28.35
N ASN A 198 19.34 -2.34 29.36
CA ASN A 198 18.18 -1.47 29.23
C ASN A 198 18.44 -0.30 28.27
N ILE A 199 19.61 0.34 28.34
CA ILE A 199 19.98 1.44 27.44
C ILE A 199 20.06 0.95 25.99
N LEU A 200 20.75 -0.17 25.74
CA LEU A 200 20.87 -0.73 24.38
C LEU A 200 19.49 -1.12 23.84
N LYS A 201 18.69 -1.83 24.63
CA LYS A 201 17.30 -2.19 24.27
C LYS A 201 16.48 -0.98 23.81
N LEU A 202 16.49 0.10 24.61
CA LEU A 202 15.76 1.33 24.28
C LEU A 202 16.31 2.03 23.03
N ASN A 203 17.63 2.10 22.89
CA ASN A 203 18.28 2.71 21.72
C ASN A 203 17.94 1.98 20.42
N LYS A 204 17.92 0.64 20.44
CA LYS A 204 17.55 -0.16 19.26
C LYS A 204 16.10 0.10 18.85
N ILE A 205 15.17 0.10 19.80
CA ILE A 205 13.76 0.41 19.53
C ILE A 205 13.63 1.82 18.95
N LYS A 206 14.33 2.80 19.51
CA LYS A 206 14.31 4.18 19.00
C LYS A 206 14.78 4.25 17.55
N LYS A 207 15.89 3.59 17.20
CA LYS A 207 16.37 3.53 15.81
C LYS A 207 15.36 2.91 14.84
N ILE A 208 14.63 1.87 15.29
CA ILE A 208 13.56 1.28 14.49
C ILE A 208 12.41 2.28 14.30
N ILE A 209 12.01 2.99 15.35
CA ILE A 209 10.96 4.01 15.28
C ILE A 209 11.34 5.14 14.34
N ASP A 210 12.57 5.65 14.44
CA ASP A 210 13.07 6.69 13.54
C ASP A 210 12.98 6.24 12.08
N LYS A 211 13.29 4.97 11.80
CA LYS A 211 13.14 4.41 10.45
C LYS A 211 11.69 4.23 10.02
N VAL A 212 10.81 3.83 10.93
CA VAL A 212 9.36 3.72 10.70
C VAL A 212 8.75 5.09 10.39
N LYS A 213 9.24 6.17 11.02
CA LYS A 213 8.85 7.55 10.71
C LYS A 213 9.22 7.92 9.27
N GLU A 214 10.44 7.61 8.84
CA GLU A 214 10.88 7.83 7.45
C GLU A 214 9.94 7.12 6.47
N TYR A 215 9.63 5.83 6.68
CA TYR A 215 8.69 5.10 5.83
C TYR A 215 7.29 5.72 5.83
N THR A 216 6.81 6.19 6.99
CA THR A 216 5.50 6.85 7.10
C THR A 216 5.46 8.15 6.31
N ASP A 217 6.52 8.94 6.35
CA ASP A 217 6.60 10.21 5.63
C ASP A 217 6.75 10.00 4.10
N GLU A 218 7.49 8.96 3.69
CA GLU A 218 7.52 8.53 2.29
C GLU A 218 6.13 8.10 1.78
N ILE A 219 5.36 7.37 2.58
CA ILE A 219 3.98 7.01 2.23
C ILE A 219 3.13 8.27 2.01
N LYS A 220 3.18 9.25 2.92
CA LYS A 220 2.43 10.53 2.77
C LYS A 220 2.79 11.23 1.46
N LYS A 221 4.09 11.30 1.13
CA LYS A 221 4.58 11.93 -0.09
C LYS A 221 4.08 11.20 -1.34
N ASN A 222 4.14 9.86 -1.33
CA ASN A 222 3.66 9.04 -2.44
C ASN A 222 2.14 9.15 -2.60
N ASN A 223 1.35 9.12 -1.52
CA ASN A 223 -0.11 9.31 -1.61
C ASN A 223 -0.51 10.66 -2.20
N LYS A 224 0.20 11.75 -1.84
CA LYS A 224 -0.01 13.05 -2.50
C LYS A 224 0.23 12.96 -4.01
N SER A 225 1.32 12.30 -4.40
CA SER A 225 1.67 12.12 -5.82
C SER A 225 0.65 11.26 -6.56
N ILE A 226 0.16 10.18 -5.95
CA ILE A 226 -0.91 9.34 -6.50
C ILE A 226 -2.17 10.18 -6.75
N ASN A 227 -2.58 10.98 -5.77
CA ASN A 227 -3.75 11.84 -5.89
C ASN A 227 -3.61 12.85 -7.03
N ASP A 228 -2.45 13.49 -7.17
CA ASP A 228 -2.19 14.43 -8.26
C ASP A 228 -2.28 13.74 -9.64
N GLU A 229 -1.68 12.56 -9.79
CA GLU A 229 -1.73 11.78 -11.04
C GLU A 229 -3.14 11.27 -11.37
N LEU A 230 -3.89 10.82 -10.35
CA LEU A 230 -5.29 10.39 -10.50
C LEU A 230 -6.21 11.56 -10.86
N ILE A 231 -5.99 12.75 -10.29
CA ILE A 231 -6.73 13.96 -10.67
C ILE A 231 -6.43 14.33 -12.13
N ASN A 232 -5.17 14.24 -12.56
CA ASN A 232 -4.80 14.57 -13.94
C ASN A 232 -5.40 13.58 -14.95
N SER A 233 -5.33 12.27 -14.69
CA SER A 233 -6.01 11.27 -15.53
C SER A 233 -7.54 11.46 -15.51
N GLY A 234 -8.11 11.78 -14.35
CA GLY A 234 -9.53 12.08 -14.20
C GLY A 234 -9.99 13.29 -15.02
N LYS A 235 -9.20 14.37 -15.07
CA LYS A 235 -9.50 15.55 -15.91
C LYS A 235 -9.59 15.21 -17.39
N ILE A 236 -8.67 14.38 -17.90
CA ILE A 236 -8.70 13.92 -19.30
C ILE A 236 -9.99 13.15 -19.58
N ILE A 237 -10.31 12.17 -18.73
CA ILE A 237 -11.51 11.34 -18.88
C ILE A 237 -12.79 12.18 -18.81
N THR A 238 -12.89 13.08 -17.83
CA THR A 238 -14.05 13.96 -17.67
C THR A 238 -14.23 14.86 -18.89
N LYS A 239 -13.16 15.44 -19.43
CA LYS A 239 -13.24 16.29 -20.64
C LYS A 239 -13.71 15.51 -21.87
N ILE A 240 -13.40 14.22 -21.98
CA ILE A 240 -13.93 13.36 -23.05
C ILE A 240 -15.41 13.06 -22.81
N LYS A 241 -15.77 12.66 -21.59
CA LYS A 241 -17.13 12.33 -21.19
C LYS A 241 -18.11 13.49 -21.35
N GLU A 242 -17.70 14.69 -20.95
CA GLU A 242 -18.51 15.91 -20.97
C GLU A 242 -18.47 16.64 -22.32
N ASN A 243 -17.79 16.07 -23.32
CA ASN A 243 -17.80 16.63 -24.65
C ASN A 243 -19.24 16.64 -25.19
N SER A 244 -19.77 17.84 -25.44
CA SER A 244 -21.15 18.04 -25.89
C SER A 244 -21.41 17.35 -27.23
N SER A 245 -20.46 17.40 -28.16
CA SER A 245 -20.60 16.79 -29.49
C SER A 245 -20.68 15.26 -29.39
N LEU A 246 -19.94 14.63 -28.47
CA LEU A 246 -20.06 13.19 -28.23
C LEU A 246 -21.49 12.81 -27.83
N THR A 247 -22.05 13.49 -26.84
CA THR A 247 -23.39 13.21 -26.33
C THR A 247 -24.46 13.51 -27.39
N GLU A 248 -24.34 14.65 -28.07
CA GLU A 248 -25.30 15.09 -29.07
C GLU A 248 -25.33 14.12 -30.26
N CYS A 249 -24.17 13.80 -30.84
CA CYS A 249 -24.06 12.91 -31.98
C CYS A 249 -24.42 11.45 -31.62
N GLN A 250 -24.12 10.98 -30.40
CA GLN A 250 -24.60 9.66 -29.96
C GLN A 250 -26.13 9.58 -29.91
N SER A 251 -26.82 10.63 -29.46
CA SER A 251 -28.27 10.62 -29.30
C SER A 251 -29.06 10.60 -30.61
N LYS A 252 -28.46 11.09 -31.70
CA LYS A 252 -29.17 11.28 -32.98
C LYS A 252 -28.79 10.28 -34.06
N ILE A 253 -27.79 9.42 -33.86
CA ILE A 253 -27.30 8.51 -34.90
C ILE A 253 -28.38 7.57 -35.48
N GLU A 254 -29.44 7.29 -34.72
CA GLU A 254 -30.56 6.44 -35.14
C GLU A 254 -31.77 7.23 -35.69
N SER A 255 -31.72 8.57 -35.73
CA SER A 255 -32.82 9.38 -36.28
C SER A 255 -32.63 9.66 -37.78
N THR A 256 -33.66 10.18 -38.43
CA THR A 256 -33.50 10.78 -39.77
C THR A 256 -32.74 12.09 -39.61
N ILE A 257 -31.57 12.19 -40.25
CA ILE A 257 -30.65 13.33 -40.11
C ILE A 257 -30.38 13.93 -41.49
N ASP A 258 -30.36 15.27 -41.59
CA ASP A 258 -29.91 15.95 -42.80
C ASP A 258 -28.37 15.87 -43.00
N ASP A 259 -27.95 16.03 -44.26
CA ASP A 259 -26.54 15.91 -44.67
C ASP A 259 -25.60 16.92 -43.98
N ASN A 260 -26.10 18.11 -43.63
CA ASN A 260 -25.30 19.14 -42.97
C ASN A 260 -24.99 18.72 -41.53
N TYR A 261 -25.96 18.15 -40.83
CA TYR A 261 -25.77 17.67 -39.47
C TYR A 261 -24.84 16.44 -39.43
N ILE A 262 -24.97 15.52 -40.39
CA ILE A 262 -24.03 14.39 -40.54
C ILE A 262 -22.60 14.91 -40.71
N SER A 263 -22.40 15.86 -41.63
CA SER A 263 -21.08 16.46 -41.90
C SER A 263 -20.50 17.14 -40.66
N LYS A 264 -21.33 17.84 -39.88
CA LYS A 264 -20.94 18.44 -38.60
C LYS A 264 -20.50 17.38 -37.59
N CYS A 265 -21.28 16.33 -37.40
CA CYS A 265 -20.94 15.25 -36.46
C CYS A 265 -19.66 14.50 -36.86
N ILE A 266 -19.45 14.23 -38.15
CA ILE A 266 -18.20 13.64 -38.65
C ILE A 266 -17.00 14.50 -38.21
N LYS A 267 -17.07 15.82 -38.45
CA LYS A 267 -16.01 16.75 -38.08
C LYS A 267 -15.78 16.78 -36.58
N ASP A 268 -16.81 17.02 -35.79
CA ASP A 268 -16.70 17.18 -34.34
C ASP A 268 -16.17 15.89 -33.66
N ILE A 269 -16.62 14.71 -34.10
CA ILE A 269 -16.17 13.42 -33.56
C ILE A 269 -14.75 13.09 -34.04
N ALA A 270 -14.35 13.47 -35.26
CA ALA A 270 -12.97 13.34 -35.72
C ALA A 270 -12.00 14.24 -34.93
N ASP A 271 -12.41 15.46 -34.61
CA ASP A 271 -11.64 16.38 -33.76
C ASP A 271 -11.49 15.79 -32.35
N LEU A 272 -12.57 15.24 -31.76
CA LEU A 272 -12.50 14.54 -30.48
C LEU A 272 -11.60 13.30 -30.52
N LYS A 273 -11.65 12.51 -31.60
CA LYS A 273 -10.76 11.36 -31.78
C LYS A 273 -9.29 11.79 -31.80
N THR A 274 -8.98 12.87 -32.51
CA THR A 274 -7.62 13.43 -32.59
C THR A 274 -7.15 13.89 -31.21
N TYR A 275 -8.02 14.55 -30.44
CA TYR A 275 -7.73 14.92 -29.06
C TYR A 275 -7.43 13.69 -28.18
N ILE A 276 -8.27 12.65 -28.21
CA ILE A 276 -8.06 11.41 -27.43
C ILE A 276 -6.70 10.79 -27.77
N LEU A 277 -6.36 10.68 -29.07
CA LEU A 277 -5.07 10.13 -29.49
C LEU A 277 -3.89 10.99 -29.04
N SER A 278 -4.05 12.32 -29.02
CA SER A 278 -3.00 13.23 -28.52
C SER A 278 -2.75 13.10 -27.01
N GLU A 279 -3.77 12.74 -26.24
CA GLU A 279 -3.69 12.57 -24.78
C GLU A 279 -3.32 11.14 -24.34
N GLU A 280 -3.22 10.19 -25.27
CA GLU A 280 -2.95 8.78 -24.98
C GLU A 280 -1.63 8.59 -24.21
N ASN A 281 -0.57 9.30 -24.61
CA ASN A 281 0.71 9.23 -23.90
C ASN A 281 0.63 9.84 -22.50
N ASN A 282 -0.10 10.94 -22.34
CA ASN A 282 -0.24 11.63 -21.06
C ASN A 282 -0.99 10.75 -20.06
N ILE A 283 -2.14 10.21 -20.45
CA ILE A 283 -2.94 9.37 -19.54
C ILE A 283 -2.21 8.09 -19.16
N ASN A 284 -1.53 7.44 -20.12
CA ASN A 284 -0.72 6.26 -19.83
C ASN A 284 0.42 6.57 -18.86
N THR A 285 1.03 7.74 -18.97
CA THR A 285 2.08 8.20 -18.05
C THR A 285 1.51 8.44 -16.64
N TYR A 286 0.41 9.17 -16.52
CA TYR A 286 -0.23 9.45 -15.23
C TYR A 286 -0.64 8.16 -14.51
N LEU A 287 -1.28 7.23 -15.22
CA LEU A 287 -1.70 5.96 -14.63
C LEU A 287 -0.51 5.10 -14.21
N LYS A 288 0.54 5.00 -15.05
CA LYS A 288 1.76 4.27 -14.70
C LYS A 288 2.50 4.88 -13.51
N ASN A 289 2.56 6.21 -13.41
CA ASN A 289 3.15 6.89 -12.27
C ASN A 289 2.35 6.60 -10.99
N ALA A 290 1.02 6.68 -11.05
CA ALA A 290 0.16 6.34 -9.93
C ALA A 290 0.36 4.88 -9.48
N GLU A 291 0.48 3.92 -10.40
CA GLU A 291 0.81 2.51 -10.11
C GLU A 291 2.14 2.39 -9.34
N ASN A 292 3.21 2.99 -9.86
CA ASN A 292 4.54 2.94 -9.24
C ASN A 292 4.55 3.56 -7.83
N TYR A 293 3.92 4.72 -7.65
CA TYR A 293 3.82 5.34 -6.32
C TYR A 293 3.01 4.48 -5.35
N ASN A 294 1.95 3.83 -5.83
CA ASN A 294 1.11 2.95 -5.02
C ASN A 294 1.85 1.67 -4.59
N GLU A 295 2.67 1.10 -5.46
CA GLU A 295 3.58 0.00 -5.12
C GLU A 295 4.57 0.39 -4.00
N ASN A 296 5.14 1.61 -4.10
CA ASN A 296 6.03 2.12 -3.05
C ASN A 296 5.31 2.33 -1.70
N VAL A 297 4.04 2.74 -1.72
CA VAL A 297 3.21 2.84 -0.51
C VAL A 297 3.05 1.47 0.15
N LEU A 298 2.72 0.45 -0.65
CA LEU A 298 2.57 -0.93 -0.16
C LEU A 298 3.89 -1.48 0.38
N LEU A 299 5.01 -1.25 -0.31
CA LEU A 299 6.33 -1.67 0.16
C LEU A 299 6.68 -1.05 1.51
N ASN A 300 6.46 0.26 1.65
CA ASN A 300 6.73 0.96 2.91
C ASN A 300 5.78 0.55 4.03
N PHE A 301 4.52 0.22 3.72
CA PHE A 301 3.61 -0.41 4.68
C PHE A 301 4.19 -1.73 5.23
N HIS A 302 4.68 -2.61 4.36
CA HIS A 302 5.30 -3.88 4.79
C HIS A 302 6.57 -3.64 5.63
N ASN A 303 7.36 -2.61 5.29
CA ASN A 303 8.53 -2.23 6.07
C ASN A 303 8.16 -1.73 7.49
N ILE A 304 7.02 -1.03 7.64
CA ILE A 304 6.47 -0.63 8.94
C ILE A 304 6.02 -1.86 9.75
N GLU A 305 5.32 -2.81 9.13
CA GLU A 305 4.92 -4.08 9.79
C GLU A 305 6.14 -4.89 10.27
N MET A 306 7.20 -4.91 9.45
CA MET A 306 8.47 -5.54 9.82
C MET A 306 9.14 -4.81 11.00
N GLY A 307 9.12 -3.48 11.00
CA GLY A 307 9.61 -2.64 12.11
C GLY A 307 8.87 -2.91 13.42
N ASP A 308 7.54 -3.03 13.38
CA ASP A 308 6.74 -3.45 14.53
C ASP A 308 7.14 -4.83 15.03
N THR A 309 7.17 -5.83 14.16
CA THR A 309 7.55 -7.21 14.51
C THR A 309 8.93 -7.29 15.16
N LYS A 310 9.93 -6.59 14.60
CA LYS A 310 11.30 -6.54 15.14
C LYS A 310 11.35 -5.84 16.50
N SER A 311 10.58 -4.75 16.68
CA SER A 311 10.49 -4.05 17.96
C SER A 311 9.81 -4.89 19.04
N GLN A 312 8.70 -5.57 18.72
CA GLN A 312 8.01 -6.47 19.65
C GLN A 312 8.92 -7.62 20.10
N TYR A 313 9.74 -8.16 19.20
CA TYR A 313 10.74 -9.17 19.56
C TYR A 313 11.73 -8.63 20.59
N ILE A 314 12.34 -7.46 20.36
CA ILE A 314 13.26 -6.82 21.31
C ILE A 314 12.58 -6.54 22.66
N LEU A 315 11.33 -6.07 22.63
CA LEU A 315 10.55 -5.81 23.83
C LEU A 315 10.29 -7.07 24.66
N ASN A 316 10.02 -8.20 24.00
CA ASN A 316 9.71 -9.49 24.63
C ASN A 316 10.92 -10.24 25.19
N ILE A 317 12.16 -9.86 24.82
CA ILE A 317 13.37 -10.32 25.54
C ILE A 317 13.30 -9.73 26.96
N LYS A 318 12.82 -10.55 27.91
CA LYS A 318 12.59 -10.32 29.35
C LYS A 318 11.87 -9.01 29.76
N LYS A 319 10.75 -9.16 30.49
CA LYS A 319 10.10 -8.07 31.23
C LYS A 319 10.84 -7.83 32.54
N ASN A 320 11.54 -6.70 32.69
CA ASN A 320 11.87 -6.14 33.99
C ASN A 320 11.25 -4.74 34.15
N SER A 321 10.90 -4.44 35.39
CA SER A 321 9.85 -3.54 35.91
C SER A 321 10.10 -2.03 35.80
N GLY A 322 10.85 -1.58 34.79
CA GLY A 322 11.12 -0.15 34.55
C GLY A 322 10.10 0.48 33.59
N THR A 323 8.95 0.89 34.11
CA THR A 323 7.69 1.06 33.37
C THR A 323 7.46 2.37 32.59
N ASN A 324 8.43 3.26 32.40
CA ASN A 324 8.08 4.62 31.89
C ASN A 324 8.51 4.96 30.46
N ASN A 325 9.69 4.53 29.99
CA ASN A 325 10.18 4.93 28.65
C ASN A 325 9.89 3.88 27.57
N SER A 326 9.63 2.63 27.96
CA SER A 326 9.13 1.58 27.07
C SER A 326 7.79 1.96 26.45
N ASP A 327 6.92 2.59 27.25
CA ASP A 327 5.52 2.79 26.89
C ASP A 327 5.37 3.89 25.85
N TYR A 328 6.17 4.96 25.92
CA TYR A 328 6.18 6.02 24.91
C TYR A 328 6.57 5.48 23.52
N ASN A 329 7.70 4.77 23.45
CA ASN A 329 8.20 4.19 22.20
C ASN A 329 7.24 3.15 21.62
N ILE A 330 6.60 2.33 22.48
CA ILE A 330 5.58 1.37 22.06
C ILE A 330 4.35 2.08 21.48
N ASN A 331 3.89 3.16 22.13
CA ASN A 331 2.71 3.89 21.69
C ASN A 331 2.97 4.60 20.36
N GLU A 332 4.15 5.19 20.18
CA GLU A 332 4.53 5.82 18.92
C GLU A 332 4.55 4.81 17.75
N LEU A 333 5.14 3.63 17.97
CA LEU A 333 5.16 2.57 16.96
C LEU A 333 3.75 2.07 16.59
N LYS A 334 2.87 1.92 17.59
CA LYS A 334 1.45 1.59 17.36
C LYS A 334 0.74 2.65 16.55
N GLU A 335 0.95 3.93 16.85
CA GLU A 335 0.34 5.04 16.11
C GLU A 335 0.76 5.02 14.63
N HIS A 336 2.06 4.81 14.35
CA HIS A 336 2.55 4.69 12.98
C HIS A 336 1.98 3.46 12.26
N LYS A 337 1.84 2.33 12.94
CA LYS A 337 1.21 1.13 12.40
C LYS A 337 -0.26 1.35 12.08
N GLU A 338 -1.03 1.95 12.98
CA GLU A 338 -2.44 2.27 12.77
C GLU A 338 -2.63 3.23 11.59
N LYS A 339 -1.81 4.27 11.49
CA LYS A 339 -1.80 5.16 10.31
C LYS A 339 -1.48 4.39 9.03
N SER A 340 -0.52 3.47 9.07
CA SER A 340 -0.12 2.67 7.92
C SER A 340 -1.24 1.74 7.41
N ASN A 341 -2.08 1.22 8.31
CA ASN A 341 -3.26 0.43 7.90
C ASN A 341 -4.25 1.26 7.07
N GLY A 342 -4.47 2.53 7.45
CA GLY A 342 -5.27 3.45 6.65
C GLY A 342 -4.71 3.65 5.24
N TYR A 343 -3.38 3.72 5.11
CA TYR A 343 -2.72 3.84 3.80
C TYR A 343 -2.80 2.57 2.96
N LYS A 344 -2.83 1.37 3.58
CA LYS A 344 -3.06 0.11 2.86
C LYS A 344 -4.45 0.09 2.21
N ASP A 345 -5.48 0.51 2.95
CA ASP A 345 -6.84 0.58 2.43
C ASP A 345 -6.97 1.63 1.31
N GLU A 346 -6.31 2.77 1.46
CA GLU A 346 -6.21 3.81 0.42
C GLU A 346 -5.52 3.28 -0.84
N ALA A 347 -4.41 2.53 -0.68
CA ALA A 347 -3.71 1.91 -1.80
C ALA A 347 -4.58 0.90 -2.57
N GLY A 348 -5.46 0.17 -1.87
CA GLY A 348 -6.47 -0.68 -2.49
C GLY A 348 -7.43 0.13 -3.38
N LYS A 349 -7.99 1.22 -2.86
CA LYS A 349 -8.88 2.13 -3.59
C LYS A 349 -8.20 2.79 -4.79
N ASN A 350 -6.93 3.16 -4.64
CA ASN A 350 -6.14 3.73 -5.72
C ASN A 350 -5.98 2.73 -6.87
N THR A 351 -5.69 1.47 -6.57
CA THR A 351 -5.58 0.39 -7.58
C THR A 351 -6.87 0.23 -8.38
N GLU A 352 -8.02 0.21 -7.70
CA GLU A 352 -9.32 0.13 -8.37
C GLU A 352 -9.60 1.35 -9.26
N THR A 353 -9.25 2.54 -8.79
CA THR A 353 -9.44 3.80 -9.53
C THR A 353 -8.56 3.86 -10.77
N ILE A 354 -7.28 3.45 -10.67
CA ILE A 354 -6.35 3.35 -11.81
C ILE A 354 -6.94 2.44 -12.89
N LYS A 355 -7.38 1.23 -12.50
CA LYS A 355 -7.97 0.25 -13.41
C LYS A 355 -9.21 0.81 -14.10
N LYS A 356 -10.12 1.43 -13.33
CA LYS A 356 -11.34 2.04 -13.87
C LYS A 356 -11.04 3.17 -14.86
N ASN A 357 -10.07 4.02 -14.55
CA ASN A 357 -9.68 5.12 -15.44
C ASN A 357 -9.10 4.59 -16.76
N LYS A 358 -8.28 3.55 -16.70
CA LYS A 358 -7.74 2.86 -17.89
C LYS A 358 -8.85 2.28 -18.77
N GLU A 359 -9.79 1.55 -18.16
CA GLU A 359 -10.93 0.95 -18.86
C GLU A 359 -11.84 2.01 -19.49
N LEU A 360 -12.12 3.11 -18.77
CA LEU A 360 -12.94 4.20 -19.30
C LEU A 360 -12.29 4.89 -20.51
N PHE A 361 -10.98 5.15 -20.45
CA PHE A 361 -10.28 5.79 -21.56
C PHE A 361 -10.28 4.92 -22.82
N GLU A 362 -9.97 3.63 -22.69
CA GLU A 362 -10.03 2.69 -23.81
C GLU A 362 -11.45 2.56 -24.38
N LYS A 363 -12.45 2.52 -23.51
CA LYS A 363 -13.85 2.52 -23.93
C LYS A 363 -14.18 3.77 -24.76
N TYR A 364 -13.84 4.97 -24.30
CA TYR A 364 -14.12 6.19 -25.06
C TYR A 364 -13.38 6.24 -26.40
N LYS A 365 -12.14 5.77 -26.45
CA LYS A 365 -11.37 5.64 -27.70
C LYS A 365 -12.08 4.73 -28.72
N GLN A 366 -12.65 3.62 -28.25
CA GLN A 366 -13.45 2.72 -29.09
C GLN A 366 -14.80 3.33 -29.48
N ASP A 367 -15.55 3.88 -28.53
CA ASP A 367 -16.88 4.46 -28.74
C ASP A 367 -16.84 5.58 -29.78
N VAL A 368 -15.86 6.48 -29.70
CA VAL A 368 -15.65 7.56 -30.67
C VAL A 368 -15.34 7.02 -32.07
N THR A 369 -14.52 5.97 -32.16
CA THR A 369 -14.19 5.34 -33.45
C THR A 369 -15.41 4.66 -34.09
N VAL A 370 -16.19 3.92 -33.29
CA VAL A 370 -17.42 3.27 -33.76
C VAL A 370 -18.44 4.31 -34.21
N LEU A 371 -18.64 5.37 -33.43
CA LEU A 371 -19.58 6.44 -33.76
C LEU A 371 -19.19 7.15 -35.06
N LEU A 372 -17.90 7.47 -35.23
CA LEU A 372 -17.39 8.09 -36.45
C LEU A 372 -17.65 7.21 -37.68
N ASN A 373 -17.38 5.91 -37.58
CA ASN A 373 -17.64 4.96 -38.66
C ASN A 373 -19.14 4.87 -39.01
N LYS A 374 -20.03 4.90 -38.01
CA LYS A 374 -21.48 4.94 -38.24
C LYS A 374 -21.88 6.19 -39.02
N TYR A 375 -21.38 7.36 -38.66
CA TYR A 375 -21.69 8.60 -39.39
C TYR A 375 -21.18 8.58 -40.84
N TYR A 376 -19.97 8.06 -41.09
CA TYR A 376 -19.49 7.87 -42.47
C TYR A 376 -20.38 6.91 -43.28
N ALA A 377 -20.89 5.84 -42.65
CA ALA A 377 -21.82 4.93 -43.31
C ALA A 377 -23.15 5.61 -43.67
N VAL A 378 -23.71 6.42 -42.75
CA VAL A 378 -24.92 7.21 -43.02
C VAL A 378 -24.69 8.23 -44.13
N GLU A 379 -23.55 8.95 -44.12
CA GLU A 379 -23.20 9.90 -45.18
C GLU A 379 -23.14 9.23 -46.56
N LEU A 380 -22.50 8.05 -46.63
CA LEU A 380 -22.40 7.27 -47.86
C LEU A 380 -23.79 6.82 -48.33
N LYS A 381 -24.65 6.38 -47.40
CA LYS A 381 -26.02 5.98 -47.68
C LYS A 381 -26.84 7.12 -48.28
N ASN A 382 -26.81 8.29 -47.64
CA ASN A 382 -27.53 9.46 -48.15
C ASN A 382 -27.07 9.88 -49.55
N LYS A 383 -25.75 9.90 -49.82
CA LYS A 383 -25.20 10.23 -51.15
C LYS A 383 -25.66 9.24 -52.22
N PHE A 384 -25.67 7.95 -51.90
CA PHE A 384 -26.12 6.91 -52.82
C PHE A 384 -27.62 7.01 -53.08
N ASP A 385 -28.45 7.16 -52.04
CA ASP A 385 -29.91 7.27 -52.17
C ASP A 385 -30.27 8.50 -53.01
N LYS A 386 -29.60 9.64 -52.78
CA LYS A 386 -29.76 10.85 -53.61
C LYS A 386 -29.38 10.60 -55.07
N THR A 387 -28.22 9.99 -55.33
CA THR A 387 -27.76 9.68 -56.69
C THR A 387 -28.73 8.73 -57.41
N LYS A 388 -29.31 7.76 -56.67
CA LYS A 388 -30.32 6.85 -57.19
C LYS A 388 -31.59 7.59 -57.60
N ILE A 389 -32.13 8.44 -56.73
CA ILE A 389 -33.31 9.26 -57.01
C ILE A 389 -33.07 10.18 -58.21
N ASP A 390 -31.94 10.87 -58.26
CA ASP A 390 -31.58 11.76 -59.38
C ASP A 390 -31.52 10.97 -60.70
N SER A 391 -30.96 9.76 -60.67
CA SER A 391 -30.89 8.87 -61.85
C SER A 391 -32.27 8.37 -62.29
N GLU A 392 -33.11 7.98 -61.35
CA GLU A 392 -34.50 7.56 -61.61
C GLU A 392 -35.32 8.71 -62.25
N GLN A 393 -35.10 9.94 -61.79
CA GLN A 393 -35.73 11.14 -62.36
C GLN A 393 -35.25 11.41 -63.80
N ILE A 394 -33.94 11.33 -64.07
CA ILE A 394 -33.39 11.47 -65.43
C ILE A 394 -33.96 10.40 -66.38
N ILE A 395 -34.04 9.14 -65.92
CA ILE A 395 -34.64 8.05 -66.70
C ILE A 395 -36.08 8.37 -67.08
N LYS A 396 -36.88 8.87 -66.11
CA LYS A 396 -38.26 9.27 -66.35
C LYS A 396 -38.35 10.39 -67.40
N GLU A 397 -37.50 11.42 -67.30
CA GLU A 397 -37.44 12.52 -68.27
C GLU A 397 -37.07 12.05 -69.68
N ILE A 398 -36.13 11.11 -69.82
CA ILE A 398 -35.76 10.51 -71.12
C ILE A 398 -36.95 9.76 -71.72
N LYS A 399 -37.68 8.96 -70.93
CA LYS A 399 -38.88 8.24 -71.37
C LYS A 399 -39.99 9.18 -71.84
N GLU A 400 -40.22 10.27 -71.10
CA GLU A 400 -41.20 11.30 -71.48
C GLU A 400 -40.79 12.03 -72.77
N ALA A 401 -39.50 12.41 -72.90
CA ALA A 401 -38.96 13.03 -74.10
C ALA A 401 -39.05 12.11 -75.33
N HIS A 402 -38.76 10.82 -75.18
CA HIS A 402 -38.94 9.80 -76.21
C HIS A 402 -40.41 9.73 -76.66
N THR A 403 -41.34 9.60 -75.71
CA THR A 403 -42.79 9.53 -76.00
C THR A 403 -43.27 10.76 -76.80
N ASN A 404 -42.80 11.95 -76.43
CA ASN A 404 -43.10 13.18 -77.17
C ASN A 404 -42.46 13.18 -78.57
N CYS A 405 -41.21 12.73 -78.71
CA CYS A 405 -40.52 12.61 -79.99
C CYS A 405 -41.29 11.69 -80.96
N ILE A 406 -41.71 10.51 -80.50
CA ILE A 406 -42.50 9.56 -81.30
C ILE A 406 -43.85 10.17 -81.71
N SER A 407 -44.56 10.83 -80.78
CA SER A 407 -45.83 11.49 -81.05
C SER A 407 -45.71 12.59 -82.12
N GLN A 408 -44.70 13.47 -82.00
CA GLN A 408 -44.47 14.53 -82.98
C GLN A 408 -44.02 13.97 -84.33
N SER A 409 -43.12 12.98 -84.33
CA SER A 409 -42.70 12.27 -85.54
C SER A 409 -43.90 11.65 -86.26
N GLY A 410 -44.81 10.99 -85.53
CA GLY A 410 -46.03 10.41 -86.10
C GLY A 410 -46.96 11.46 -86.70
N LYS A 411 -47.15 12.62 -86.03
CA LYS A 411 -47.91 13.75 -86.58
C LYS A 411 -47.28 14.31 -87.86
N SER A 412 -45.96 14.45 -87.90
CA SER A 412 -45.23 14.90 -89.08
C SER A 412 -45.34 13.90 -90.24
N GLU A 413 -45.22 12.60 -89.95
CA GLU A 413 -45.40 11.53 -90.92
C GLU A 413 -46.82 11.49 -91.49
N GLN A 414 -47.85 11.65 -90.64
CA GLN A 414 -49.24 11.72 -91.09
C GLN A 414 -49.48 12.91 -92.04
N LYS A 415 -49.08 14.13 -91.64
CA LYS A 415 -49.20 15.32 -92.49
C LYS A 415 -48.45 15.18 -93.82
N MET A 416 -47.30 14.52 -93.80
CA MET A 416 -46.53 14.26 -95.02
C MET A 416 -47.26 13.31 -95.96
N ASN A 417 -47.81 12.22 -95.43
CA ASN A 417 -48.61 11.27 -96.22
C ASN A 417 -49.87 11.95 -96.81
N GLU A 418 -50.48 12.87 -96.07
CA GLU A 418 -51.59 13.71 -96.57
C GLU A 418 -51.14 14.54 -97.79
N ILE A 419 -50.03 15.29 -97.69
CA ILE A 419 -49.48 16.10 -98.79
C ILE A 419 -49.09 15.23 -100.01
N LYS A 420 -48.49 14.05 -99.77
CA LYS A 420 -48.06 13.13 -100.84
C LYS A 420 -49.24 12.53 -101.60
N ASN A 421 -50.36 12.29 -100.92
CA ASN A 421 -51.57 11.72 -101.50
C ASN A 421 -52.47 12.77 -102.17
N GLU A 422 -52.21 14.06 -101.94
CA GLU A 422 -52.90 15.15 -102.62
C GLU A 422 -52.49 15.16 -104.10
N LYS A 423 -53.40 14.70 -104.98
CA LYS A 423 -53.17 14.75 -106.44
C LYS A 423 -53.19 16.20 -106.89
N ILE A 424 -52.04 16.73 -107.30
CA ILE A 424 -51.93 18.03 -107.94
C ILE A 424 -52.45 17.91 -109.37
N HIS A 425 -53.71 18.30 -109.59
CA HIS A 425 -54.30 18.37 -110.91
C HIS A 425 -54.16 19.81 -111.44
N ILE A 426 -53.45 19.99 -112.55
CA ILE A 426 -53.42 21.24 -113.30
C ILE A 426 -54.21 20.98 -114.57
N GLU A 427 -55.46 21.47 -114.61
CA GLU A 427 -56.27 21.46 -115.82
C GLU A 427 -55.80 22.62 -116.71
N ASP A 428 -54.94 22.33 -117.70
CA ASP A 428 -54.72 23.24 -118.82
C ASP A 428 -54.31 22.42 -120.07
N GLU A 429 -55.28 22.13 -120.94
CA GLU A 429 -55.09 21.36 -122.19
C GLU A 429 -54.34 22.13 -123.28
N VAL A 430 -53.99 23.41 -123.07
CA VAL A 430 -53.28 24.22 -124.08
C VAL A 430 -52.27 25.18 -123.44
N ALA A 431 -51.16 24.69 -122.89
CA ALA A 431 -49.83 25.29 -123.11
C ALA A 431 -48.71 24.64 -122.28
N ASN A 432 -47.78 24.05 -123.01
CA ASN A 432 -46.40 23.82 -122.62
C ASN A 432 -45.65 25.19 -122.49
N ASN A 433 -46.08 26.08 -121.58
CA ASN A 433 -45.44 27.38 -121.34
C ASN A 433 -44.48 27.33 -120.13
N ASP A 434 -43.40 28.10 -120.20
CA ASP A 434 -42.31 28.12 -119.22
C ASP A 434 -42.75 28.39 -117.76
N LYS A 435 -43.85 29.11 -117.52
CA LYS A 435 -44.35 29.37 -116.16
C LYS A 435 -44.96 28.12 -115.52
N SER A 436 -45.77 27.36 -116.25
CA SER A 436 -46.39 26.12 -115.73
C SER A 436 -45.34 25.04 -115.47
N ASN A 437 -44.36 24.90 -116.37
CA ASN A 437 -43.23 24.00 -116.19
C ASN A 437 -42.34 24.41 -115.00
N LYS A 438 -42.11 25.72 -114.80
CA LYS A 438 -41.37 26.24 -113.63
C LYS A 438 -42.14 26.03 -112.31
N ALA A 439 -43.47 26.14 -112.33
CA ALA A 439 -44.30 25.83 -111.16
C ALA A 439 -44.22 24.33 -110.80
N ILE A 440 -44.34 23.43 -111.78
CA ILE A 440 -44.18 21.98 -111.58
C ILE A 440 -42.78 21.65 -111.04
N LEU A 441 -41.73 22.25 -111.60
CA LEU A 441 -40.36 22.07 -111.13
C LEU A 441 -40.18 22.56 -109.68
N ASN A 442 -40.71 23.73 -109.34
CA ASN A 442 -40.65 24.27 -107.98
C ASN A 442 -41.43 23.40 -106.98
N ILE A 443 -42.57 22.83 -107.39
CA ILE A 443 -43.35 21.88 -106.57
C ILE A 443 -42.53 20.61 -106.34
N LYS A 444 -41.96 20.01 -107.40
CA LYS A 444 -41.09 18.82 -107.29
C LYS A 444 -39.88 19.07 -106.39
N LEU A 445 -39.15 20.17 -106.60
CA LEU A 445 -38.02 20.56 -105.76
C LEU A 445 -38.43 20.75 -104.29
N SER A 446 -39.64 21.27 -104.03
CA SER A 446 -40.17 21.41 -102.68
C SER A 446 -40.45 20.03 -102.06
N VAL A 447 -41.07 19.12 -102.81
CA VAL A 447 -41.33 17.73 -102.39
C VAL A 447 -40.03 16.98 -102.09
N ASP A 448 -38.98 17.12 -102.91
CA ASP A 448 -37.68 16.47 -102.70
C ASP A 448 -36.98 16.97 -101.41
N GLN A 449 -37.05 18.27 -101.14
CA GLN A 449 -36.58 18.85 -99.87
C GLN A 449 -37.38 18.33 -98.67
N PHE A 450 -38.67 18.06 -98.86
CA PHE A 450 -39.54 17.46 -97.85
C PHE A 450 -39.20 15.99 -97.59
N GLU A 451 -38.93 15.18 -98.62
CA GLU A 451 -38.54 13.76 -98.49
C GLU A 451 -37.17 13.62 -97.81
N THR A 452 -36.24 14.53 -98.09
CA THR A 452 -34.95 14.63 -97.38
C THR A 452 -35.13 14.94 -95.88
N LYS A 453 -36.09 15.80 -95.51
CA LYS A 453 -36.42 16.09 -94.11
C LYS A 453 -37.06 14.87 -93.42
N PHE A 454 -37.82 14.06 -94.14
CA PHE A 454 -38.46 12.85 -93.62
C PHE A 454 -37.44 11.75 -93.26
N ILE A 455 -36.43 11.53 -94.11
CA ILE A 455 -35.31 10.62 -93.80
C ILE A 455 -34.64 11.03 -92.48
N LYS A 456 -34.40 12.33 -92.28
CA LYS A 456 -33.84 12.86 -91.03
C LYS A 456 -34.76 12.62 -89.82
N ILE A 457 -36.07 12.72 -89.98
CA ILE A 457 -37.05 12.41 -88.91
C ILE A 457 -36.98 10.93 -88.54
N ASN A 458 -36.90 10.03 -89.51
CA ASN A 458 -36.75 8.59 -89.26
C ASN A 458 -35.42 8.24 -88.59
N ASP A 459 -34.34 8.89 -88.98
CA ASP A 459 -33.04 8.74 -88.31
C ASP A 459 -33.11 9.21 -86.84
N ILE A 460 -33.81 10.31 -86.56
CA ILE A 460 -34.05 10.81 -85.19
C ILE A 460 -34.86 9.79 -84.39
N LYS A 461 -35.92 9.23 -84.99
CA LYS A 461 -36.77 8.20 -84.36
C LYS A 461 -35.95 6.97 -83.97
N LYS A 462 -35.15 6.43 -84.91
CA LYS A 462 -34.30 5.27 -84.65
C LYS A 462 -33.28 5.53 -83.54
N LYS A 463 -32.63 6.69 -83.55
CA LYS A 463 -31.71 7.09 -82.45
C LYS A 463 -32.43 7.23 -81.12
N SER A 464 -33.68 7.72 -81.13
CA SER A 464 -34.50 7.81 -79.93
C SER A 464 -34.87 6.42 -79.38
N ASP A 465 -35.21 5.46 -80.25
CA ASP A 465 -35.47 4.06 -79.86
C ASP A 465 -34.23 3.38 -79.26
N GLU A 466 -33.05 3.63 -79.84
CA GLU A 466 -31.76 3.14 -79.32
C GLU A 466 -31.47 3.71 -77.93
N CYS A 467 -31.66 5.03 -77.75
CA CYS A 467 -31.51 5.70 -76.46
C CYS A 467 -32.48 5.15 -75.39
N LEU A 468 -33.74 4.87 -75.76
CA LEU A 468 -34.71 4.26 -74.84
C LEU A 468 -34.25 2.87 -74.37
N LYS A 469 -33.78 2.01 -75.28
CA LYS A 469 -33.28 0.67 -74.93
C LYS A 469 -32.10 0.71 -73.97
N GLU A 470 -31.15 1.62 -74.20
CA GLU A 470 -30.03 1.82 -73.27
C GLU A 470 -30.53 2.30 -71.90
N THR A 471 -31.49 3.22 -71.89
CA THR A 471 -32.11 3.76 -70.67
C THR A 471 -32.82 2.69 -69.85
N GLU A 472 -33.63 1.83 -70.47
CA GLU A 472 -34.31 0.71 -69.81
C GLU A 472 -33.32 -0.30 -69.22
N ASN A 473 -32.22 -0.58 -69.93
CA ASN A 473 -31.14 -1.42 -69.40
C ASN A 473 -30.46 -0.79 -68.17
N ILE A 474 -30.29 0.53 -68.13
CA ILE A 474 -29.74 1.24 -66.98
C ILE A 474 -30.72 1.22 -65.81
N GLU A 475 -32.00 1.47 -66.05
CA GLU A 475 -33.08 1.41 -65.04
C GLU A 475 -33.17 0.05 -64.36
N ASN A 476 -33.09 -1.05 -65.12
CA ASN A 476 -33.05 -2.40 -64.57
C ASN A 476 -31.84 -2.63 -63.66
N LYS A 477 -30.68 -2.04 -63.99
CA LYS A 477 -29.50 -2.10 -63.10
C LYS A 477 -29.73 -1.28 -61.83
N ILE A 478 -30.25 -0.06 -61.96
CA ILE A 478 -30.47 0.87 -60.83
C ILE A 478 -31.53 0.36 -59.86
N SER A 479 -32.63 -0.21 -60.35
CA SER A 479 -33.70 -0.76 -59.52
C SER A 479 -33.22 -1.88 -58.59
N THR A 480 -32.20 -2.64 -59.00
CA THR A 480 -31.58 -3.70 -58.18
C THR A 480 -30.49 -3.19 -57.22
N LEU A 481 -30.07 -1.92 -57.32
CA LEU A 481 -29.08 -1.33 -56.43
C LEU A 481 -29.73 -0.93 -55.10
N SER A 482 -29.26 -1.53 -54.01
CA SER A 482 -29.55 -1.11 -52.63
C SER A 482 -28.29 -1.23 -51.77
N ILE A 483 -28.03 -0.20 -50.97
CA ILE A 483 -26.91 -0.22 -50.03
C ILE A 483 -27.10 -1.30 -48.97
N ASP A 484 -28.32 -1.57 -48.51
CA ASP A 484 -28.58 -2.57 -47.48
C ASP A 484 -28.20 -3.98 -47.99
N THR A 485 -28.43 -4.27 -49.27
CA THR A 485 -27.98 -5.54 -49.90
C THR A 485 -26.46 -5.60 -50.14
N GLN A 486 -25.80 -4.46 -50.35
CA GLN A 486 -24.34 -4.40 -50.52
C GLN A 486 -23.61 -4.47 -49.17
N GLU A 487 -24.17 -3.86 -48.12
CA GLU A 487 -23.66 -3.92 -46.75
C GLU A 487 -23.76 -5.34 -46.18
N THR A 488 -24.85 -6.04 -46.48
CA THR A 488 -25.02 -7.47 -46.13
C THR A 488 -23.94 -8.32 -46.80
N ARG A 489 -23.70 -8.14 -48.11
CA ARG A 489 -22.62 -8.83 -48.85
C ARG A 489 -21.21 -8.48 -48.35
N LEU A 490 -20.98 -7.23 -47.94
CA LEU A 490 -19.71 -6.79 -47.36
C LEU A 490 -19.47 -7.41 -45.98
N LYS A 491 -20.50 -7.51 -45.12
CA LYS A 491 -20.45 -8.24 -43.85
C LYS A 491 -20.15 -9.71 -44.07
N GLU A 492 -20.87 -10.38 -44.96
CA GLU A 492 -20.63 -11.77 -45.32
C GLU A 492 -19.18 -11.99 -45.81
N ASN A 493 -18.69 -11.13 -46.70
CA ASN A 493 -17.30 -11.18 -47.17
C ASN A 493 -16.29 -10.90 -46.06
N GLY A 494 -16.60 -9.99 -45.14
CA GLY A 494 -15.77 -9.68 -43.97
C GLY A 494 -15.69 -10.84 -42.98
N GLU A 495 -16.78 -11.55 -42.74
CA GLU A 495 -16.82 -12.77 -41.93
C GLU A 495 -16.04 -13.91 -42.59
N ILE A 496 -16.17 -14.09 -43.91
CA ILE A 496 -15.37 -15.04 -44.69
C ILE A 496 -13.88 -14.71 -44.56
N PHE A 497 -13.50 -13.43 -44.69
CA PHE A 497 -12.11 -13.00 -44.58
C PHE A 497 -11.57 -13.15 -43.15
N GLY A 498 -12.35 -12.82 -42.13
CA GLY A 498 -11.99 -13.01 -40.72
C GLY A 498 -11.82 -14.48 -40.34
N THR A 499 -12.61 -15.36 -40.96
CA THR A 499 -12.47 -16.82 -40.82
C THR A 499 -11.19 -17.31 -41.49
N LEU A 500 -10.90 -16.86 -42.72
CA LEU A 500 -9.64 -17.16 -43.44
C LEU A 500 -8.40 -16.71 -42.65
N LYS A 501 -8.46 -15.55 -41.98
CA LYS A 501 -7.36 -15.01 -41.16
C LYS A 501 -7.10 -15.77 -39.86
N LYS A 502 -8.03 -16.64 -39.43
CA LYS A 502 -7.83 -17.58 -38.32
C LYS A 502 -7.26 -18.93 -38.77
N PHE A 503 -7.35 -19.24 -40.07
CA PHE A 503 -6.80 -20.46 -40.68
C PHE A 503 -5.37 -20.28 -41.20
N LEU A 504 -4.94 -19.05 -41.47
CA LEU A 504 -3.55 -18.63 -41.69
C LEU A 504 -2.90 -18.23 -40.36
#